data_AF-A0AAW1V0E4-F1
#
_entry.id   AF-A0AAW1V0E4-F1
#
_cell.length_a   1.000
_cell.length_b   1.000
_cell.length_c   1.000
_cell.angle_alpha   90.00
_cell.angle_beta   90.00
_cell.angle_gamma   90.00
#
_symmetry.space_group_name_H-M   'P 1'
#
loop_
_entity.id
_entity.type
_entity.pdbx_description
1 polymer ?
#
loop_
_entity_poly.entity_id
_entity_poly.type
_entity_poly.pdbx_seq_one_letter_code
_entity_poly.pdbx_strand_id
1 'polypeptide(L)' 'MTFKRYDGIDRPQPRDGKPPLPEPQEHMCLVRAKSRSKKIATVVKQKDINKFQVAYSNLLKGNLDGLRKLKKSKIKNKAE' A
#
# COMPACT_ATOMS: atom_id res chain seq x y z
N MET A 1 -4.71 5.29 -4.33
CA MET A 1 -4.00 3.99 -4.42
C MET A 1 -4.65 3.03 -3.44
N THR A 2 -4.72 1.73 -3.73
CA THR A 2 -5.23 0.71 -2.77
C THR A 2 -4.24 -0.44 -2.66
N PHE A 3 -4.07 -0.96 -1.45
CA PHE A 3 -3.28 -2.16 -1.14
C PHE A 3 -4.23 -3.21 -0.56
N LYS A 4 -4.18 -4.44 -1.06
CA LYS A 4 -4.99 -5.55 -0.56
C LYS A 4 -4.15 -6.81 -0.55
N ARG A 5 -4.28 -7.65 0.48
CA ARG A 5 -3.74 -9.00 0.44
C ARG A 5 -4.22 -9.73 -0.82
N TYR A 6 -3.29 -10.37 -1.51
CA TYR A 6 -3.55 -11.11 -2.73
C TYR A 6 -3.30 -12.59 -2.48
N ASP A 7 -4.31 -13.41 -2.77
CA ASP A 7 -4.28 -14.86 -2.51
C ASP A 7 -4.12 -15.68 -3.81
N GLY A 8 -3.74 -15.05 -4.94
CA GLY A 8 -3.56 -15.73 -6.23
C GLY A 8 -4.87 -16.00 -7.00
N ILE A 9 -6.02 -15.58 -6.45
CA ILE A 9 -7.34 -15.83 -7.03
C ILE A 9 -7.66 -14.75 -8.07
N ASP A 10 -7.56 -15.10 -9.36
CA ASP A 10 -7.90 -14.23 -10.49
C ASP A 10 -9.37 -14.37 -10.96
N ARG A 11 -10.09 -15.41 -10.50
CA ARG A 11 -11.48 -15.68 -10.87
C ARG A 11 -12.34 -15.93 -9.64
N PRO A 12 -13.61 -15.52 -9.64
CA PRO A 12 -14.51 -15.82 -8.55
C PRO A 12 -14.64 -17.35 -8.40
N GLN A 13 -14.38 -17.85 -7.20
CA GLN A 13 -14.68 -19.23 -6.84
C GLN A 13 -16.08 -19.27 -6.20
N PRO A 14 -16.95 -20.23 -6.60
CA PRO A 14 -18.23 -20.45 -5.94
C PRO A 14 -18.01 -20.65 -4.44
N ARG A 15 -18.80 -19.95 -3.62
CA ARG A 15 -18.69 -20.03 -2.17
C ARG A 15 -19.92 -20.73 -1.63
N ASP A 16 -19.74 -21.89 -1.02
CA ASP A 16 -20.79 -22.57 -0.24
C ASP A 16 -21.04 -21.88 1.13
N GLY A 17 -20.24 -20.86 1.51
CA GLY A 17 -20.38 -20.09 2.74
C GLY A 17 -19.34 -18.96 2.93
N LYS A 18 -19.11 -18.51 4.18
CA LYS A 18 -18.03 -17.59 4.58
C LYS A 18 -16.97 -18.30 5.44
N PRO A 19 -16.15 -19.20 4.87
CA PRO A 19 -15.00 -19.74 5.60
C PRO A 19 -13.95 -18.64 5.86
N PRO A 20 -13.18 -18.74 6.95
CA PRO A 20 -12.03 -17.87 7.17
C PRO A 20 -11.02 -18.02 6.01
N LEU A 21 -10.29 -16.94 5.71
CA LEU A 21 -9.28 -16.94 4.66
C LEU A 21 -8.19 -17.97 4.99
N PRO A 22 -7.81 -18.84 4.04
CA PRO A 22 -6.77 -19.83 4.27
C PRO A 22 -5.43 -19.14 4.55
N GLU A 23 -4.57 -19.84 5.29
CA GLU A 23 -3.20 -19.37 5.53
C GLU A 23 -2.45 -19.34 4.20
N PRO A 24 -1.88 -18.19 3.80
CA PRO A 24 -1.29 -18.05 2.48
C PRO A 24 0.08 -18.73 2.46
N GLN A 25 0.32 -19.56 1.45
CA GLN A 25 1.62 -20.20 1.23
C GLN A 25 2.73 -19.19 0.87
N GLU A 26 2.36 -18.08 0.20
CA GLU A 26 3.25 -16.97 -0.10
C GLU A 26 2.53 -15.64 0.19
N HIS A 27 3.14 -14.76 0.98
CA HIS A 27 2.58 -13.46 1.29
C HIS A 27 2.72 -12.50 0.11
N MET A 28 1.59 -12.20 -0.53
CA MET A 28 1.52 -11.29 -1.67
C MET A 28 0.55 -10.13 -1.42
N CYS A 29 0.84 -8.98 -2.02
CA CYS A 29 0.01 -7.77 -1.93
C CYS A 29 -0.33 -7.27 -3.34
N LEU A 30 -1.62 -7.07 -3.61
CA LEU A 30 -2.12 -6.42 -4.81
C LEU A 30 -2.17 -4.90 -4.61
N VAL A 31 -1.42 -4.19 -5.41
CA VAL A 31 -1.37 -2.73 -5.45
C VAL A 31 -2.13 -2.23 -6.67
N ARG A 32 -3.08 -1.31 -6.47
CA ARG A 32 -3.86 -0.72 -7.56
C ARG A 32 -3.86 0.80 -7.50
N ALA A 33 -3.69 1.43 -8.64
CA ALA A 33 -3.83 2.87 -8.81
C ALA A 33 -4.81 3.17 -9.94
N LYS A 34 -5.55 4.27 -9.79
CA LYS A 34 -6.42 4.80 -10.83
C LYS A 34 -6.18 6.29 -10.91
N SER A 35 -5.96 6.78 -12.12
CA SER A 35 -5.98 8.21 -12.44
C SER A 35 -6.95 8.41 -13.59
N ARG A 36 -8.05 9.12 -13.32
CA ARG A 36 -9.15 9.34 -14.29
C ARG A 36 -9.62 8.01 -14.91
N SER A 37 -9.39 7.79 -16.20
CA SER A 37 -9.75 6.57 -16.93
C SER A 37 -8.68 5.48 -16.87
N LYS A 38 -7.42 5.83 -16.60
CA LYS A 38 -6.29 4.88 -16.61
C LYS A 38 -6.21 4.14 -15.28
N LYS A 39 -6.10 2.81 -15.35
CA LYS A 39 -5.95 1.91 -14.20
C LYS A 39 -4.67 1.11 -14.37
N ILE A 40 -3.88 1.01 -13.30
CA ILE A 40 -2.71 0.13 -13.23
C ILE A 40 -2.84 -0.75 -11.99
N ALA A 41 -2.36 -1.99 -12.10
CA ALA A 41 -2.32 -2.94 -11.01
C ALA A 41 -1.02 -3.75 -11.07
N THR A 42 -0.46 -4.08 -9.92
CA THR A 42 0.70 -4.98 -9.80
C THR A 42 0.59 -5.82 -8.54
N VAL A 43 1.12 -7.04 -8.60
CA VAL A 43 1.28 -7.91 -7.43
C VAL A 43 2.71 -7.77 -6.92
N VAL A 44 2.86 -7.53 -5.62
CA VAL A 44 4.14 -7.45 -4.94
C VAL A 44 4.32 -8.71 -4.10
N LYS A 45 5.37 -9.46 -4.39
CA LYS A 45 5.79 -10.63 -3.60
C LYS A 45 6.65 -10.20 -2.43
N GLN A 46 6.72 -11.03 -1.40
CA GLN A 46 7.55 -10.78 -0.23
C GLN A 46 9.03 -10.53 -0.57
N LYS A 47 9.57 -11.23 -1.58
CA LYS A 47 10.98 -11.10 -2.00
C LYS A 47 11.34 -9.70 -2.48
N ASP A 48 10.41 -9.00 -3.12
CA ASP A 48 10.65 -7.71 -3.75
C ASP A 48 10.20 -6.53 -2.89
N ILE A 49 9.66 -6.79 -1.69
CA ILE A 49 9.04 -5.77 -0.84
C ILE A 49 10.01 -4.66 -0.45
N ASN A 50 11.27 -4.99 -0.18
CA ASN A 50 12.27 -4.01 0.23
C ASN A 50 12.59 -3.03 -0.90
N LYS A 51 12.78 -3.54 -2.13
CA LYS A 51 13.02 -2.71 -3.32
C LYS A 51 11.79 -1.87 -3.65
N PHE A 52 10.61 -2.49 -3.60
CA PHE A 52 9.35 -1.82 -3.83
C PHE A 52 9.13 -0.68 -2.83
N GLN A 53 9.37 -0.90 -1.53
CA GLN A 53 9.18 0.09 -0.48
C GLN A 53 10.07 1.32 -0.67
N VAL A 54 11.35 1.14 -1.01
CA VAL A 54 12.27 2.27 -1.25
C VAL A 54 11.82 3.08 -2.46
N ALA A 55 11.58 2.42 -3.60
CA ALA A 55 11.12 3.10 -4.82
C ALA A 55 9.77 3.80 -4.62
N TYR A 56 8.84 3.13 -3.94
CA TYR A 56 7.50 3.65 -3.66
C TYR A 56 7.54 4.86 -2.72
N SER A 57 8.35 4.81 -1.67
CA SER A 57 8.52 5.92 -0.72
C SER A 57 9.07 7.17 -1.41
N ASN A 58 10.10 7.00 -2.26
CA ASN A 58 10.68 8.09 -3.03
C ASN A 58 9.67 8.68 -4.02
N LEU A 59 8.91 7.83 -4.71
CA LEU A 59 7.84 8.26 -5.61
C LEU A 59 6.79 9.10 -4.86
N LEU A 60 6.29 8.64 -3.71
CA LEU A 60 5.29 9.37 -2.95
C LEU A 60 5.81 10.71 -2.44
N LYS A 61 6.99 10.73 -1.84
CA LYS A 61 7.58 11.96 -1.29
C LYS A 61 7.84 13.00 -2.38
N GLY A 62 8.24 12.57 -3.58
CA GLY A 62 8.49 13.46 -4.71
C GLY A 62 7.22 14.01 -5.37
N ASN A 63 6.08 13.32 -5.27
CA ASN A 63 4.85 13.71 -5.97
C ASN A 63 3.73 14.25 -5.05
N LEU A 64 3.86 14.13 -3.72
CA LEU A 64 2.89 14.62 -2.74
C LEU A 64 3.41 15.87 -2.00
N ASP A 65 3.82 16.88 -2.76
CA ASP A 65 4.46 18.11 -2.29
C ASP A 65 3.47 19.27 -2.02
N GLY A 66 2.26 19.21 -2.58
CA GLY A 66 1.22 20.24 -2.46
C GLY A 66 0.54 20.36 -1.09
N LEU A 67 1.06 19.73 -0.03
CA LEU A 67 0.48 19.80 1.32
C LEU A 67 0.99 21.03 2.07
N ARG A 68 0.13 21.64 2.90
CA ARG A 68 0.53 22.74 3.78
C ARG A 68 1.61 22.27 4.75
N LYS A 69 2.74 22.97 4.80
CA LYS A 69 3.79 22.71 5.78
C LYS A 69 3.20 22.77 7.19
N LEU A 70 3.46 21.74 8.00
CA LEU A 70 3.06 21.73 9.39
C LEU A 70 3.82 22.87 10.10
N LYS A 71 3.10 23.81 10.71
CA LYS A 71 3.72 24.81 11.57
C LYS A 71 4.26 24.06 12.78
N LYS A 72 5.60 23.96 12.91
CA LYS A 72 6.21 23.47 14.14
C LYS A 72 5.78 24.42 15.26
N SER A 73 4.92 23.96 16.16
CA SER A 73 4.73 24.64 17.43
C SER A 73 6.11 24.66 18.09
N LYS A 74 6.61 25.86 18.43
CA LYS A 74 7.82 25.98 19.23
C LYS A 74 7.53 25.24 20.53
N ILE A 75 8.15 24.08 20.73
CA ILE A 75 8.21 23.45 22.04
C ILE A 75 8.94 24.48 22.91
N LYS A 76 8.19 25.19 23.75
CA LYS A 76 8.78 25.98 24.82
C LYS A 76 9.35 24.94 25.78
N ASN A 77 10.65 24.70 25.71
CA ASN A 77 11.36 24.05 26.81
C ASN A 77 11.06 24.91 28.05
N LYS A 78 10.24 24.39 28.96
CA LYS A 78 10.28 24.87 30.34
C LYS A 78 11.63 24.39 30.86
N ALA A 79 12.53 25.34 31.05
CA ALA A 79 13.71 25.13 31.88
C ALA A 79 13.19 24.87 33.30
N GLU A 80 13.62 23.74 33.86
CA GLU A 80 13.67 23.49 35.29
C GLU A 80 15.05 23.94 35.80
#